data_AF-A0A7V5R9R1-F1
#
_entry.id   AF-A0A7V5R9R1-F1
#
_cell.length_a   1.000
_cell.length_b   1.000
_cell.length_c   1.000
_cell.angle_alpha   90.00
_cell.angle_beta   90.00
_cell.angle_gamma   90.00
#
_symmetry.space_group_name_H-M   'P 1'
#
loop_
_entity.id
_entity.type
_entity.pdbx_description
1 polymer ?
#
loop_
_entity_poly.entity_id
_entity_poly.type
_entity_poly.pdbx_seq_one_letter_code
_entity_poly.pdbx_strand_id
1 'polypeptide(L)'
;MSKDKMETGIVRQWLDRSGHARIIGFILAAAAVIKLPLLALNWGLVEKDGIHYVAIAKRFAAMDIVGALSLSAESYLPFYPLLIALFHGLGVSWATSAIMVSFVCGVLAVVPFYFLVNRLFDVKFAAVASLFFAMSPEINFVSTAIGSDSAFLLLFVLAVWVLWLAHEKGSLWYLVGFAVAALLAASTRNAGIVLFPLCLFWVYRSYRHDRKKLVTFIAIAGGLAAVTVALLQLYSSYTGRLPLKVLNVLDVLGDLSFVKGGVVVEELKLAEDKIYGGRYYDFFEMATHYIHVIYLIGTLEMLIKACGYAISPFVAAGLFAGERAGKGCERSYLLTIAVLFVLTTYVFMLKNYFAETRYLLPAALALLPFGGPGYQRVEEYLKKRFSLSEAAIASMVALLVLGAAVYKINSKRKDYSTYGNQIEAIRWVRENVQAAAAIATNAPAIPFSAERSYVKVDCSDLDECMEEAAGKGTRIDYFIYKTPEGEKLAATPSYAVRKVFLRGRSEIYVLEVAAQGATSRQGSSDQGSSD
;
A
#
# COMPACT_ATOMS: atom_id res chain seq x y z
N MET A 1 -4.47 46.35 -22.49
CA MET A 1 -5.20 45.35 -21.68
C MET A 1 -4.17 44.59 -20.87
N SER A 2 -4.16 44.77 -19.55
CA SER A 2 -3.03 44.35 -18.70
C SER A 2 -2.97 42.83 -18.50
N LYS A 3 -1.74 42.32 -18.44
CA LYS A 3 -1.35 40.92 -18.24
C LYS A 3 -1.65 40.37 -16.83
N ASP A 4 -2.18 41.20 -15.92
CA ASP A 4 -2.37 40.83 -14.51
C ASP A 4 -3.69 40.11 -14.18
N LYS A 5 -4.55 39.84 -15.16
CA LYS A 5 -5.83 39.11 -14.92
C LYS A 5 -5.76 37.61 -15.20
N MET A 6 -4.62 37.04 -15.59
CA MET A 6 -4.58 35.68 -16.12
C MET A 6 -4.17 34.57 -15.13
N GLU A 7 -3.60 34.87 -13.94
CA GLU A 7 -2.93 33.81 -13.15
C GLU A 7 -3.51 33.46 -11.77
N THR A 8 -4.60 34.07 -11.30
CA THR A 8 -5.19 33.71 -9.97
C THR A 8 -6.68 33.41 -9.96
N GLY A 9 -7.32 33.28 -11.14
CA GLY A 9 -8.78 33.15 -11.27
C GLY A 9 -9.36 31.72 -11.22
N ILE A 10 -8.60 30.69 -11.60
CA ILE A 10 -9.18 29.35 -11.83
C ILE A 10 -9.49 28.64 -10.50
N VAL A 11 -8.58 28.64 -9.54
CA VAL A 11 -8.83 27.96 -8.25
C VAL A 11 -9.91 28.67 -7.44
N ARG A 12 -9.97 30.02 -7.51
CA ARG A 12 -11.01 30.82 -6.85
C ARG A 12 -12.39 30.63 -7.50
N GLN A 13 -12.52 30.69 -8.83
CA GLN A 13 -13.81 30.41 -9.51
C GLN A 13 -14.33 28.99 -9.25
N TRP A 14 -13.44 28.01 -9.03
CA TRP A 14 -13.82 26.63 -8.73
C TRP A 14 -14.34 26.45 -7.30
N LEU A 15 -13.86 27.25 -6.34
CA LEU A 15 -14.36 27.28 -4.96
C LEU A 15 -15.60 28.18 -4.79
N ASP A 16 -15.80 29.16 -5.68
CA ASP A 16 -16.82 30.21 -5.55
C ASP A 16 -18.25 29.78 -5.92
N ARG A 17 -18.44 28.60 -6.52
CA ARG A 17 -19.76 27.94 -6.47
C ARG A 17 -19.87 27.25 -5.12
N SER A 18 -20.32 28.00 -4.11
CA SER A 18 -20.52 27.60 -2.71
C SER A 18 -21.09 26.17 -2.50
N GLY A 19 -21.79 25.59 -3.47
CA GLY A 19 -22.21 24.19 -3.47
C GLY A 19 -21.09 23.15 -3.55
N HIS A 20 -20.08 23.29 -4.42
CA HIS A 20 -19.02 22.28 -4.59
C HIS A 20 -18.13 22.18 -3.36
N ALA A 21 -17.69 23.32 -2.82
CA ALA A 21 -16.87 23.37 -1.62
C ALA A 21 -17.57 22.72 -0.42
N ARG A 22 -18.89 22.94 -0.27
CA ARG A 22 -19.71 22.30 0.77
C ARG A 22 -19.80 20.79 0.59
N ILE A 23 -20.04 20.31 -0.63
CA ILE A 23 -20.10 18.87 -0.94
C ILE A 23 -18.76 18.20 -0.65
N ILE A 24 -17.66 18.76 -1.15
CA ILE A 24 -16.32 18.21 -0.94
C ILE A 24 -15.96 18.26 0.56
N GLY A 25 -16.25 19.37 1.24
CA GLY A 25 -16.02 19.50 2.68
C GLY A 25 -16.77 18.45 3.50
N PHE A 26 -18.04 18.19 3.15
CA PHE A 26 -18.82 17.12 3.78
C PHE A 26 -18.21 15.74 3.54
N ILE A 27 -17.82 15.43 2.31
CA ILE A 27 -17.25 14.11 1.98
C ILE A 27 -15.87 13.93 2.61
N LEU A 28 -15.04 14.98 2.68
CA LEU A 28 -13.77 14.98 3.40
C LEU A 28 -13.98 14.72 4.90
N ALA A 29 -14.96 15.39 5.51
CA ALA A 29 -15.31 15.17 6.90
C ALA A 29 -15.77 13.72 7.12
N ALA A 30 -16.65 13.19 6.26
CA ALA A 30 -17.09 11.80 6.33
C ALA A 30 -15.92 10.82 6.16
N ALA A 31 -15.03 11.07 5.18
CA ALA A 31 -13.85 10.27 4.93
C ALA A 31 -12.87 10.25 6.11
N ALA A 32 -12.72 11.37 6.82
CA ALA A 32 -11.90 11.46 8.03
C ALA A 32 -12.56 10.74 9.21
N VAL A 33 -13.84 11.02 9.50
CA VAL A 33 -14.59 10.45 10.62
C VAL A 33 -14.63 8.92 10.55
N ILE A 34 -14.88 8.34 9.38
CA ILE A 34 -14.91 6.88 9.19
C ILE A 34 -13.52 6.26 9.43
N LYS A 35 -12.44 6.97 9.11
CA LYS A 35 -11.07 6.50 9.30
C LYS A 35 -10.58 6.65 10.75
N LEU A 36 -11.14 7.55 11.56
CA LEU A 36 -10.69 7.79 12.94
C LEU A 36 -10.72 6.53 13.83
N PRO A 37 -11.78 5.70 13.86
CA PRO A 37 -11.77 4.45 14.63
C PRO A 37 -10.69 3.47 14.16
N LEU A 38 -10.49 3.35 12.84
CA LEU A 38 -9.44 2.49 12.28
C LEU A 38 -8.05 2.99 12.63
N LEU A 39 -7.84 4.30 12.54
CA LEU A 39 -6.61 4.98 12.93
C LEU A 39 -6.31 4.76 14.42
N ALA A 40 -7.32 4.85 15.28
CA ALA A 40 -7.18 4.61 16.72
C ALA A 40 -6.80 3.15 17.01
N LEU A 41 -7.34 2.19 16.24
CA LEU A 41 -6.96 0.77 16.36
C LEU A 41 -5.53 0.53 15.89
N ASN A 42 -5.12 1.15 14.79
CA ASN A 42 -3.77 1.01 14.22
C ASN A 42 -2.71 1.90 14.90
N TRP A 43 -3.10 2.70 15.89
CA TRP A 43 -2.20 3.68 16.50
C TRP A 43 -1.03 2.99 17.22
N GLY A 44 0.19 3.32 16.78
CA GLY A 44 1.43 2.79 17.39
C GLY A 44 1.82 1.38 16.93
N LEU A 45 1.06 0.75 16.02
CA LEU A 45 1.52 -0.47 15.36
C LEU A 45 2.35 -0.14 14.12
N VAL A 46 3.59 -0.62 14.13
CA VAL A 46 4.48 -0.57 12.98
C VAL A 46 4.59 -1.97 12.39
N GLU A 47 4.02 -2.16 11.21
CA GLU A 47 4.22 -3.37 10.42
C GLU A 47 5.67 -3.48 9.94
N LYS A 48 6.10 -4.68 9.55
CA LYS A 48 7.48 -4.98 9.12
C LYS A 48 7.98 -3.99 8.05
N ASP A 49 7.15 -3.68 7.06
CA ASP A 49 7.48 -2.72 5.99
C ASP A 49 7.62 -1.27 6.49
N GLY A 50 6.87 -0.91 7.55
CA GLY A 50 6.92 0.42 8.13
C GLY A 50 8.29 0.79 8.70
N ILE A 51 9.03 -0.20 9.21
CA ILE A 51 10.38 -0.03 9.72
C ILE A 51 11.32 0.44 8.60
N HIS A 52 11.23 -0.21 7.43
CA HIS A 52 12.06 0.14 6.27
C HIS A 52 11.74 1.53 5.73
N TYR A 53 10.45 1.88 5.63
CA TYR A 53 10.05 3.22 5.20
C TYR A 53 10.60 4.31 6.13
N VAL A 54 10.54 4.11 7.44
CA VAL A 54 11.10 5.08 8.40
C VAL A 54 12.63 5.08 8.36
N ALA A 55 13.29 3.94 8.20
CA ALA A 55 14.75 3.90 8.10
C ALA A 55 15.27 4.77 6.94
N ILE A 56 14.59 4.71 5.78
CA ILE A 56 14.87 5.58 4.64
C ILE A 56 14.55 7.04 4.97
N ALA A 57 13.41 7.31 5.62
CA ALA A 57 13.00 8.65 6.03
C ALA A 57 14.01 9.32 6.97
N LYS A 58 14.59 8.57 7.92
CA LYS A 58 15.64 9.04 8.82
C LYS A 58 16.88 9.52 8.06
N ARG A 59 17.27 8.82 6.98
CA ARG A 59 18.39 9.24 6.13
C ARG A 59 18.07 10.51 5.34
N PHE A 60 16.86 10.62 4.80
CA PHE A 60 16.40 11.87 4.17
C PHE A 60 16.44 13.05 5.14
N ALA A 61 15.96 12.88 6.38
CA ALA A 61 15.99 13.93 7.39
C ALA A 61 17.42 14.31 7.82
N ALA A 62 18.35 13.36 7.80
CA ALA A 62 19.77 13.59 8.05
C ALA A 62 20.51 14.21 6.85
N MET A 63 19.81 14.56 5.77
CA MET A 63 20.38 15.03 4.49
C MET A 63 21.34 14.03 3.84
N ASP A 64 21.32 12.75 4.25
CA ASP A 64 22.03 11.64 3.63
C ASP A 64 21.22 11.12 2.44
N ILE A 65 21.20 11.92 1.37
CA ILE A 65 20.42 11.62 0.16
C ILE A 65 20.92 10.32 -0.49
N VAL A 66 22.24 10.14 -0.58
CA VAL A 66 22.85 8.95 -1.19
C VAL A 66 22.50 7.70 -0.38
N GLY A 67 22.64 7.75 0.94
CA GLY A 67 22.28 6.62 1.79
C GLY A 67 20.78 6.32 1.79
N ALA A 68 19.91 7.33 1.74
CA ALA A 68 18.46 7.13 1.62
C ALA A 68 18.12 6.41 0.31
N LEU A 69 18.68 6.90 -0.79
CA LEU A 69 18.52 6.32 -2.12
C LEU A 69 19.06 4.88 -2.18
N SER A 70 20.22 4.60 -1.60
CA SER A 70 20.79 3.24 -1.53
C SER A 70 19.89 2.24 -0.79
N LEU A 71 19.27 2.63 0.33
CA LEU A 71 18.31 1.76 1.03
C LEU A 71 17.01 1.58 0.24
N SER A 72 16.60 2.60 -0.50
CA SER A 72 15.43 2.51 -1.38
C SER A 72 15.61 1.49 -2.53
N ALA A 73 16.85 1.17 -2.91
CA ALA A 73 17.17 0.22 -4.00
C ALA A 73 16.57 -1.15 -3.75
N GLU A 74 16.56 -1.54 -2.48
CA GLU A 74 16.44 -2.94 -2.09
C GLU A 74 14.99 -3.43 -2.19
N SER A 75 13.99 -2.55 -2.02
CA SER A 75 12.55 -2.84 -2.27
C SER A 75 11.59 -1.65 -2.05
N TYR A 76 12.05 -0.49 -1.61
CA TYR A 76 11.18 0.58 -1.08
C TYR A 76 11.40 1.91 -1.79
N LEU A 77 10.43 2.34 -2.60
CA LEU A 77 10.56 3.54 -3.42
C LEU A 77 10.60 4.83 -2.56
N PRO A 78 11.35 5.85 -3.01
CA PRO A 78 11.82 6.93 -2.12
C PRO A 78 10.78 8.00 -1.79
N PHE A 79 9.71 8.16 -2.58
CA PHE A 79 8.82 9.30 -2.40
C PHE A 79 8.00 9.23 -1.11
N TYR A 80 7.49 8.06 -0.74
CA TYR A 80 6.75 7.90 0.51
C TYR A 80 7.64 8.16 1.75
N PRO A 81 8.85 7.56 1.89
CA PRO A 81 9.81 7.93 2.93
C PRO A 81 10.16 9.42 2.99
N LEU A 82 10.29 10.09 1.83
CA LEU A 82 10.51 11.53 1.79
C LEU A 82 9.35 12.30 2.45
N LEU A 83 8.10 11.92 2.17
CA LEU A 83 6.93 12.51 2.84
C LEU A 83 6.97 12.27 4.37
N ILE A 84 7.39 11.08 4.81
CA ILE A 84 7.55 10.79 6.25
C ILE A 84 8.56 11.75 6.89
N ALA A 85 9.71 11.96 6.24
CA ALA A 85 10.74 12.87 6.74
C ALA A 85 10.23 14.32 6.85
N LEU A 86 9.47 14.78 5.84
CA LEU A 86 8.85 16.12 5.86
C LEU A 86 7.83 16.27 6.99
N PHE A 87 6.99 15.25 7.22
CA PHE A 87 6.03 15.24 8.34
C PHE A 87 6.73 15.19 9.70
N HIS A 88 7.83 14.43 9.81
CA HIS A 88 8.63 14.37 11.03
C HIS A 88 9.22 15.75 11.37
N GLY A 89 9.56 16.55 10.36
CA GLY A 89 9.98 17.95 10.53
C GLY A 89 8.98 18.85 11.27
N LEU A 90 7.72 18.42 11.43
CA LEU A 90 6.71 19.09 12.25
C LEU A 90 6.81 18.76 13.76
N GLY A 91 7.82 17.99 14.18
CA GLY A 91 8.05 17.61 15.59
C GLY A 91 7.25 16.39 16.05
N VAL A 92 6.69 15.60 15.13
CA VAL A 92 5.88 14.41 15.42
C VAL A 92 6.76 13.16 15.37
N SER A 93 6.52 12.13 16.18
CA SER A 93 7.34 10.89 16.15
C SER A 93 7.34 10.22 14.77
N TRP A 94 8.35 9.38 14.50
CA TRP A 94 8.51 8.72 13.20
C TRP A 94 7.32 7.82 12.83
N ALA A 95 6.86 6.99 13.77
CA ALA A 95 5.73 6.09 13.55
C ALA A 95 4.45 6.88 13.27
N THR A 96 4.19 7.93 14.07
CA THR A 96 3.02 8.79 13.86
C THR A 96 3.13 9.55 12.54
N SER A 97 4.30 10.06 12.16
CA SER A 97 4.51 10.72 10.87
C SER A 97 4.17 9.80 9.70
N ALA A 98 4.59 8.54 9.76
CA ALA A 98 4.29 7.55 8.73
C ALA A 98 2.79 7.27 8.60
N ILE A 99 2.10 7.06 9.72
CA ILE A 99 0.63 6.87 9.71
C ILE A 99 -0.10 8.13 9.22
N MET A 100 0.36 9.32 9.64
CA MET A 100 -0.25 10.60 9.25
C MET A 100 -0.14 10.87 7.75
N VAL A 101 1.00 10.52 7.12
CA VAL A 101 1.13 10.62 5.66
C VAL A 101 0.05 9.77 4.97
N SER A 102 -0.10 8.50 5.34
CA SER A 102 -1.11 7.62 4.76
C SER A 102 -2.53 8.12 5.00
N PHE A 103 -2.82 8.61 6.21
CA PHE A 103 -4.13 9.17 6.58
C PHE A 103 -4.47 10.42 5.76
N VAL A 104 -3.56 11.39 5.73
CA VAL A 104 -3.75 12.65 5.01
C VAL A 104 -3.90 12.39 3.51
N CYS A 105 -3.04 11.56 2.91
CA CYS A 105 -3.15 11.21 1.50
C CYS A 105 -4.47 10.50 1.19
N GLY A 106 -4.90 9.56 2.04
CA GLY A 106 -6.15 8.82 1.86
C GLY A 106 -7.40 9.71 1.96
N VAL A 107 -7.37 10.75 2.80
CA VAL A 107 -8.45 11.75 2.88
C VAL A 107 -8.40 12.70 1.68
N LEU A 108 -7.23 13.23 1.34
CA LEU A 108 -7.07 14.18 0.23
C LEU A 108 -7.36 13.56 -1.15
N ALA A 109 -7.19 12.25 -1.31
CA ALA A 109 -7.49 11.53 -2.56
C ALA A 109 -8.96 11.68 -3.01
N VAL A 110 -9.88 11.96 -2.09
CA VAL A 110 -11.28 12.29 -2.39
C VAL A 110 -11.39 13.50 -3.33
N VAL A 111 -10.51 14.49 -3.19
CA VAL A 111 -10.61 15.76 -3.93
C VAL A 111 -10.41 15.55 -5.45
N PRO A 112 -9.27 15.03 -5.94
CA PRO A 112 -9.11 14.76 -7.37
C PRO A 112 -10.11 13.70 -7.85
N PHE A 113 -10.52 12.76 -7.00
CA PHE A 113 -11.54 11.77 -7.35
C PHE A 113 -12.90 12.42 -7.66
N TYR A 114 -13.38 13.29 -6.76
CA TYR A 114 -14.61 14.04 -6.97
C TYR A 114 -14.57 14.85 -8.25
N PHE A 115 -13.46 15.56 -8.52
CA PHE A 115 -13.33 16.36 -9.72
C PHE A 115 -13.24 15.53 -11.00
N LEU A 116 -12.60 14.36 -10.96
CA LEU A 116 -12.60 13.40 -12.05
C LEU A 116 -14.03 12.97 -12.38
N VAL A 117 -14.79 12.47 -11.39
CA VAL A 117 -16.16 11.98 -11.62
C VAL A 117 -17.09 13.12 -12.04
N ASN A 118 -16.99 14.29 -11.41
CA ASN A 118 -17.81 15.46 -11.79
C ASN A 118 -17.56 15.88 -13.23
N ARG A 119 -16.34 15.68 -13.73
CA ARG A 119 -15.99 16.03 -15.10
C ARG A 119 -16.43 15.00 -16.12
N LEU A 120 -16.35 13.72 -15.79
CA LEU A 120 -16.74 12.60 -16.65
C LEU A 120 -18.25 12.38 -16.70
N PHE A 121 -18.94 12.74 -15.62
CA PHE A 121 -20.37 12.53 -15.45
C PHE A 121 -21.03 13.86 -15.05
N ASP A 122 -21.49 13.97 -13.80
CA ASP A 122 -22.08 15.18 -13.25
C ASP A 122 -21.85 15.30 -11.74
N VAL A 123 -22.37 16.38 -11.15
CA VAL A 123 -22.25 16.69 -9.72
C VAL A 123 -22.91 15.63 -8.83
N LYS A 124 -24.06 15.09 -9.24
CA LYS A 124 -24.84 14.10 -8.47
C LYS A 124 -24.05 12.80 -8.38
N PHE A 125 -23.55 12.31 -9.50
CA PHE A 125 -22.74 11.10 -9.58
C PHE A 125 -21.40 11.25 -8.88
N ALA A 126 -20.78 12.42 -8.98
CA ALA A 126 -19.55 12.73 -8.26
C ALA A 126 -19.72 12.65 -6.75
N ALA A 127 -20.81 13.21 -6.22
CA ALA A 127 -21.11 13.16 -4.79
C ALA A 127 -21.28 11.71 -4.31
N VAL A 128 -22.09 10.90 -5.00
CA VAL A 128 -22.34 9.50 -4.64
C VAL A 128 -21.08 8.64 -4.77
N ALA A 129 -20.37 8.71 -5.89
CA ALA A 129 -19.16 7.92 -6.11
C ALA A 129 -18.07 8.29 -5.10
N SER A 130 -17.94 9.57 -4.75
CA SER A 130 -16.94 10.03 -3.77
C SER A 130 -17.31 9.61 -2.34
N LEU A 131 -18.61 9.51 -2.03
CA LEU A 131 -19.05 8.92 -0.77
C LEU A 131 -18.73 7.41 -0.73
N PHE A 132 -18.95 6.68 -1.83
CA PHE A 132 -18.53 5.28 -1.94
C PHE A 132 -17.01 5.11 -1.78
N PHE A 133 -16.21 5.99 -2.41
CA PHE A 133 -14.76 6.04 -2.17
C PHE A 133 -14.46 6.23 -0.67
N ALA A 134 -15.09 7.22 -0.03
CA ALA A 134 -14.84 7.57 1.37
C ALA A 134 -15.23 6.43 2.34
N MET A 135 -16.22 5.63 1.97
CA MET A 135 -16.73 4.52 2.77
C MET A 135 -16.12 3.15 2.40
N SER A 136 -15.31 3.07 1.33
CA SER A 136 -14.73 1.80 0.89
C SER A 136 -13.83 1.18 1.97
N PRO A 137 -14.12 -0.06 2.42
CA PRO A 137 -13.36 -0.69 3.51
C PRO A 137 -11.87 -0.86 3.19
N GLU A 138 -11.53 -1.21 1.95
CA GLU A 138 -10.12 -1.44 1.57
C GLU A 138 -9.34 -0.13 1.44
N ILE A 139 -9.95 0.93 0.89
CA ILE A 139 -9.34 2.27 0.85
C ILE A 139 -9.09 2.79 2.27
N ASN A 140 -10.08 2.63 3.16
CA ASN A 140 -9.96 3.05 4.56
C ASN A 140 -8.90 2.26 5.32
N PHE A 141 -8.75 0.97 5.03
CA PHE A 141 -7.70 0.13 5.61
C PHE A 141 -6.31 0.64 5.23
N VAL A 142 -6.02 0.80 3.94
CA VAL A 142 -4.69 1.28 3.49
C VAL A 142 -4.42 2.75 3.86
N SER A 143 -5.46 3.52 4.18
CA SER A 143 -5.35 4.91 4.66
C SER A 143 -5.01 5.02 6.14
N THR A 144 -5.04 3.93 6.89
CA THR A 144 -4.82 3.96 8.35
C THR A 144 -3.69 3.04 8.80
N ALA A 145 -2.96 2.45 7.86
CA ALA A 145 -1.76 1.64 8.09
C ALA A 145 -0.52 2.36 7.56
N ILE A 146 0.66 2.01 8.09
CA ILE A 146 1.93 2.53 7.57
C ILE A 146 2.20 1.87 6.21
N GLY A 147 1.95 2.61 5.14
CA GLY A 147 2.09 2.09 3.79
C GLY A 147 2.01 3.15 2.70
N SER A 148 2.75 2.89 1.62
CA SER A 148 2.82 3.77 0.44
C SER A 148 1.53 3.82 -0.38
N ASP A 149 0.58 2.91 -0.14
CA ASP A 149 -0.67 2.75 -0.90
C ASP A 149 -1.45 4.06 -1.00
N SER A 150 -1.72 4.74 0.12
CA SER A 150 -2.59 5.93 0.11
C SER A 150 -1.96 7.14 -0.58
N ALA A 151 -0.65 7.33 -0.43
CA ALA A 151 0.09 8.34 -1.18
C ALA A 151 0.06 8.02 -2.69
N PHE A 152 0.22 6.74 -3.05
CA PHE A 152 0.11 6.30 -4.42
C PHE A 152 -1.30 6.52 -5.00
N LEU A 153 -2.37 6.18 -4.28
CA LEU A 153 -3.75 6.37 -4.76
C LEU A 153 -4.09 7.85 -4.98
N LEU A 154 -3.65 8.75 -4.10
CA LEU A 154 -3.80 10.20 -4.30
C LEU A 154 -3.15 10.65 -5.61
N LEU A 155 -1.87 10.29 -5.82
CA LEU A 155 -1.11 10.67 -7.00
C LEU A 155 -1.65 10.00 -8.27
N PHE A 156 -2.12 8.76 -8.16
CA PHE A 156 -2.76 8.01 -9.24
C PHE A 156 -4.03 8.71 -9.72
N VAL A 157 -4.97 9.02 -8.81
CA VAL A 157 -6.22 9.69 -9.19
C VAL A 157 -5.95 11.09 -9.71
N LEU A 158 -4.99 11.81 -9.11
CA LEU A 158 -4.54 13.11 -9.61
C LEU A 158 -4.01 13.00 -11.05
N ALA A 159 -3.16 12.02 -11.34
CA ALA A 159 -2.63 11.78 -12.68
C ALA A 159 -3.76 11.46 -13.66
N VAL A 160 -4.67 10.55 -13.32
CA VAL A 160 -5.83 10.20 -14.16
C VAL A 160 -6.70 11.44 -14.45
N TRP A 161 -7.03 12.22 -13.41
CA TRP A 161 -7.80 13.46 -13.58
C TRP A 161 -7.11 14.46 -14.49
N VAL A 162 -5.82 14.71 -14.27
CA VAL A 162 -5.06 15.68 -15.05
C VAL A 162 -4.84 15.20 -16.49
N LEU A 163 -4.67 13.91 -16.73
CA LEU A 163 -4.61 13.32 -18.07
C LEU A 163 -5.94 13.53 -18.83
N TRP A 164 -7.07 13.38 -18.15
CA TRP A 164 -8.37 13.70 -18.73
C TRP A 164 -8.48 15.19 -19.11
N LEU A 165 -8.01 16.10 -18.24
CA LEU A 165 -7.98 17.53 -18.56
C LEU A 165 -7.06 17.85 -19.75
N ALA A 166 -5.94 17.13 -19.90
CA ALA A 166 -5.07 17.26 -21.05
C ALA A 166 -5.74 16.79 -22.34
N HIS A 167 -6.47 15.67 -22.29
CA HIS A 167 -7.27 15.17 -23.41
C HIS A 167 -8.33 16.18 -23.84
N GLU A 168 -9.09 16.69 -22.88
CA GLU A 168 -10.22 17.57 -23.15
C GLU A 168 -9.81 18.98 -23.59
N LYS A 169 -8.81 19.58 -22.93
CA LYS A 169 -8.43 20.97 -23.16
C LYS A 169 -7.32 21.14 -24.19
N GLY A 170 -6.66 20.07 -24.60
CA GLY A 170 -5.57 20.15 -25.58
C GLY A 170 -4.31 20.87 -25.11
N SER A 171 -4.11 21.04 -23.80
CA SER A 171 -3.04 21.86 -23.23
C SER A 171 -1.86 21.03 -22.72
N LEU A 172 -0.66 21.46 -23.12
CA LEU A 172 0.62 20.84 -22.74
C LEU A 172 0.88 20.90 -21.22
N TRP A 173 0.42 21.95 -20.54
CA TRP A 173 0.60 22.11 -19.10
C TRP A 173 -0.09 21.01 -18.30
N TYR A 174 -1.25 20.52 -18.77
CA TYR A 174 -1.89 19.37 -18.13
C TYR A 174 -1.10 18.08 -18.38
N LEU A 175 -0.43 17.91 -19.52
CA LEU A 175 0.44 16.75 -19.66
C LEU A 175 1.69 16.82 -18.81
N VAL A 176 2.27 18.01 -18.61
CA VAL A 176 3.36 18.20 -17.65
C VAL A 176 2.86 17.85 -16.24
N GLY A 177 1.68 18.34 -15.85
CA GLY A 177 1.05 17.99 -14.57
C GLY A 177 0.80 16.49 -14.42
N PHE A 178 0.31 15.83 -15.48
CA PHE A 178 0.15 14.38 -15.51
C PHE A 178 1.48 13.67 -15.32
N ALA A 179 2.52 14.08 -16.05
CA ALA A 179 3.82 13.43 -15.99
C ALA A 179 4.46 13.56 -14.61
N VAL A 180 4.36 14.74 -13.98
CA VAL A 180 4.82 14.93 -12.60
C VAL A 180 4.04 14.02 -11.66
N ALA A 181 2.71 14.01 -11.72
CA ALA A 181 1.90 13.16 -10.86
C ALA A 181 2.18 11.66 -11.08
N ALA A 182 2.34 11.22 -12.33
CA ALA A 182 2.66 9.84 -12.69
C ALA A 182 4.07 9.44 -12.25
N LEU A 183 5.06 10.32 -12.38
CA LEU A 183 6.42 10.08 -11.89
C LEU A 183 6.46 9.95 -10.37
N LEU A 184 5.76 10.84 -9.66
CA LEU A 184 5.64 10.75 -8.20
C LEU A 184 4.89 9.46 -7.78
N ALA A 185 3.83 9.08 -8.51
CA ALA A 185 3.12 7.83 -8.27
C ALA A 185 4.04 6.62 -8.48
N ALA A 186 4.81 6.59 -9.57
CA ALA A 186 5.80 5.56 -9.88
C ALA A 186 6.96 5.52 -8.86
N SER A 187 7.30 6.68 -8.27
CA SER A 187 8.29 6.82 -7.19
C SER A 187 7.72 6.50 -5.81
N THR A 188 6.43 6.17 -5.72
CA THR A 188 5.75 5.74 -4.50
C THR A 188 5.48 4.23 -4.55
N ARG A 189 4.96 3.75 -5.69
CA ARG A 189 4.77 2.32 -6.02
C ARG A 189 5.14 2.06 -7.46
N ASN A 190 5.74 0.91 -7.72
CA ASN A 190 6.09 0.43 -9.06
C ASN A 190 4.86 0.36 -9.99
N ALA A 191 3.67 0.08 -9.47
CA ALA A 191 2.41 0.09 -10.21
C ALA A 191 2.12 1.43 -10.92
N GLY A 192 2.69 2.55 -10.46
CA GLY A 192 2.57 3.85 -11.13
C GLY A 192 3.17 3.89 -12.53
N ILE A 193 4.08 2.98 -12.88
CA ILE A 193 4.66 2.91 -14.22
C ILE A 193 3.61 2.62 -15.31
N VAL A 194 2.48 1.99 -14.95
CA VAL A 194 1.37 1.67 -15.86
C VAL A 194 0.67 2.93 -16.38
N LEU A 195 0.83 4.09 -15.71
CA LEU A 195 0.27 5.35 -16.17
C LEU A 195 0.90 5.85 -17.48
N PHE A 196 2.18 5.55 -17.74
CA PHE A 196 2.86 5.98 -18.97
C PHE A 196 2.29 5.35 -20.25
N PRO A 197 2.15 4.01 -20.38
CA PRO A 197 1.50 3.42 -21.55
C PRO A 197 0.03 3.84 -21.70
N LEU A 198 -0.69 4.04 -20.58
CA LEU A 198 -2.03 4.62 -20.60
C LEU A 198 -2.03 6.01 -21.26
N CYS A 199 -1.10 6.89 -20.86
CA CYS A 199 -0.96 8.22 -21.46
C CYS A 199 -0.66 8.14 -22.96
N LEU A 200 0.28 7.29 -23.37
CA LEU A 200 0.63 7.10 -24.78
C LEU A 200 -0.59 6.68 -25.61
N PHE A 201 -1.37 5.72 -25.12
CA PHE A 201 -2.60 5.26 -25.77
C PHE A 201 -3.61 6.41 -25.94
N TRP A 202 -3.86 7.19 -24.90
CA TRP A 202 -4.83 8.28 -24.94
C TRP A 202 -4.36 9.48 -25.77
N VAL A 203 -3.08 9.85 -25.68
CA VAL A 203 -2.47 10.89 -26.52
C VAL A 203 -2.56 10.48 -28.00
N TYR A 204 -2.18 9.24 -28.34
CA TYR A 204 -2.31 8.72 -29.69
C TYR A 204 -3.75 8.81 -30.19
N ARG A 205 -4.71 8.29 -29.43
CA ARG A 205 -6.14 8.32 -29.80
C ARG A 205 -6.65 9.75 -30.05
N SER A 206 -6.20 10.71 -29.24
CA SER A 206 -6.65 12.11 -29.30
C SER A 206 -6.04 12.90 -30.45
N TYR A 207 -4.77 12.65 -30.76
CA TYR A 207 -3.99 13.48 -31.67
C TYR A 207 -3.50 12.73 -32.92
N ARG A 208 -4.01 11.51 -33.20
CA ARG A 208 -3.64 10.74 -34.42
C ARG A 208 -3.84 11.52 -35.73
N HIS A 209 -4.72 12.51 -35.73
CA HIS A 209 -5.00 13.37 -36.89
C HIS A 209 -4.23 14.69 -36.90
N ASP A 210 -3.56 15.06 -35.79
CA ASP A 210 -2.73 16.27 -35.65
C ASP A 210 -1.28 15.87 -35.37
N ARG A 211 -0.53 15.58 -36.44
CA ARG A 211 0.85 15.06 -36.36
C ARG A 211 1.78 15.97 -35.55
N LYS A 212 1.62 17.30 -35.62
CA LYS A 212 2.49 18.25 -34.90
C LYS A 212 2.29 18.13 -33.40
N LYS A 213 1.04 18.10 -32.94
CA LYS A 213 0.72 17.87 -31.52
C LYS A 213 1.17 16.50 -31.06
N LEU A 214 0.89 15.45 -31.85
CA LEU A 214 1.31 14.09 -31.51
C LEU A 214 2.83 13.95 -31.33
N VAL A 215 3.62 14.50 -32.26
CA VAL A 215 5.10 14.47 -32.16
C VAL A 215 5.58 15.28 -30.96
N THR A 216 5.02 16.48 -30.73
CA THR A 216 5.37 17.29 -29.55
C THR A 216 5.08 16.54 -28.25
N PHE A 217 3.95 15.84 -28.20
CA PHE A 217 3.56 15.05 -27.04
C PHE A 217 4.44 13.82 -26.83
N ILE A 218 4.75 13.08 -27.89
CA ILE A 218 5.68 11.94 -27.82
C ILE A 218 7.08 12.43 -27.41
N ALA A 219 7.54 13.58 -27.91
CA ALA A 219 8.82 14.16 -27.53
C ALA A 219 8.85 14.55 -26.04
N ILE A 220 7.77 15.13 -25.50
CA ILE A 220 7.67 15.47 -24.08
C ILE A 220 7.60 14.21 -23.21
N ALA A 221 6.74 13.25 -23.57
CA ALA A 221 6.62 11.99 -22.84
C ALA A 221 7.93 11.19 -22.88
N GLY A 222 8.57 11.14 -24.04
CA GLY A 222 9.89 10.53 -24.25
C GLY A 222 11.00 11.25 -23.49
N GLY A 223 10.98 12.59 -23.46
CA GLY A 223 11.91 13.40 -22.67
C GLY A 223 11.76 13.15 -21.17
N LEU A 224 10.54 13.06 -20.66
CA LEU A 224 10.27 12.75 -19.25
C LEU A 224 10.64 11.30 -18.89
N ALA A 225 10.37 10.34 -19.78
CA ALA A 225 10.83 8.97 -19.62
C ALA A 225 12.36 8.91 -19.63
N ALA A 226 13.03 9.65 -20.53
CA ALA A 226 14.48 9.74 -20.60
C ALA A 226 15.08 10.38 -19.34
N VAL A 227 14.47 11.44 -18.79
CA VAL A 227 14.86 12.01 -17.49
C VAL A 227 14.70 10.98 -16.38
N THR A 228 13.60 10.22 -16.37
CA THR A 228 13.38 9.16 -15.39
C THR A 228 14.46 8.08 -15.49
N VAL A 229 14.76 7.62 -16.70
CA VAL A 229 15.83 6.63 -16.96
C VAL A 229 17.20 7.21 -16.59
N ALA A 230 17.48 8.48 -16.90
CA ALA A 230 18.73 9.14 -16.55
C ALA A 230 18.90 9.26 -15.02
N LEU A 231 17.82 9.57 -14.29
CA LEU A 231 17.82 9.56 -12.83
C LEU A 231 18.07 8.15 -12.27
N LEU A 232 17.45 7.12 -12.88
CA LEU A 232 17.68 5.71 -12.50
C LEU A 232 19.11 5.23 -12.84
N GLN A 233 19.70 5.71 -13.94
CA GLN A 233 21.08 5.40 -14.33
C GLN A 233 22.09 6.12 -13.45
N LEU A 234 21.89 7.43 -13.20
CA LEU A 234 22.69 8.20 -12.26
C LEU A 234 22.70 7.52 -10.89
N TYR A 235 21.51 7.13 -10.43
CA TYR A 235 21.33 6.33 -9.23
C TYR A 235 22.12 5.02 -9.27
N SER A 236 22.09 4.29 -10.38
CA SER A 236 22.85 3.04 -10.54
C SER A 236 24.35 3.26 -10.50
N SER A 237 24.84 4.37 -11.07
CA SER A 237 26.26 4.71 -11.05
C SER A 237 26.77 5.05 -9.66
N TYR A 238 25.95 5.70 -8.83
CA TYR A 238 26.34 6.06 -7.45
C TYR A 238 26.23 4.91 -6.45
N THR A 239 25.24 4.03 -6.61
CA THR A 239 24.98 2.94 -5.66
C THR A 239 25.69 1.63 -6.04
N GLY A 240 26.24 1.55 -7.25
CA GLY A 240 26.77 0.30 -7.82
C GLY A 240 25.68 -0.77 -8.05
N ARG A 241 24.41 -0.41 -7.86
CA ARG A 241 23.26 -1.30 -7.95
C ARG A 241 22.27 -0.70 -8.92
N LEU A 242 21.91 -1.43 -9.98
CA LEU A 242 20.70 -1.04 -10.72
C LEU A 242 19.50 -1.17 -9.76
N PRO A 243 18.57 -0.22 -9.75
CA PRO A 243 17.27 -0.37 -9.09
C PRO A 243 16.45 -1.40 -9.89
N LEU A 244 16.87 -2.66 -9.80
CA LEU A 244 16.52 -3.77 -10.69
C LEU A 244 15.02 -4.14 -10.67
N LYS A 245 14.26 -3.68 -9.66
CA LYS A 245 12.80 -3.93 -9.64
C LYS A 245 11.99 -3.06 -10.61
N VAL A 246 12.54 -1.97 -11.17
CA VAL A 246 11.88 -1.24 -12.27
C VAL A 246 12.07 -1.98 -13.61
N LEU A 247 13.21 -2.66 -13.78
CA LEU A 247 13.50 -3.53 -14.92
C LEU A 247 12.76 -4.87 -14.88
N ASN A 248 12.26 -5.29 -13.72
CA ASN A 248 11.40 -6.48 -13.59
C ASN A 248 10.17 -6.47 -14.52
N VAL A 249 9.70 -5.31 -15.01
CA VAL A 249 8.61 -5.25 -16.00
C VAL A 249 9.06 -5.79 -17.37
N LEU A 250 10.31 -5.56 -17.77
CA LEU A 250 10.89 -6.16 -18.96
C LEU A 250 11.23 -7.63 -18.73
N ASP A 251 11.70 -8.00 -17.54
CA ASP A 251 11.87 -9.42 -17.18
C ASP A 251 10.53 -10.17 -17.10
N VAL A 252 9.42 -9.51 -16.76
CA VAL A 252 8.06 -10.09 -16.86
C VAL A 252 7.69 -10.39 -18.31
N LEU A 253 8.11 -9.56 -19.26
CA LEU A 253 7.86 -9.78 -20.69
C LEU A 253 8.81 -10.81 -21.30
N GLY A 254 10.03 -10.93 -20.77
CA GLY A 254 11.04 -11.89 -21.23
C GLY A 254 10.93 -13.28 -20.61
N ASP A 255 10.45 -13.40 -19.38
CA ASP A 255 10.28 -14.65 -18.66
C ASP A 255 8.81 -15.11 -18.69
N LEU A 256 8.46 -15.92 -19.70
CA LEU A 256 7.14 -16.54 -19.85
C LEU A 256 6.98 -17.84 -19.04
N SER A 257 7.93 -18.19 -18.16
CA SER A 257 7.86 -19.42 -17.37
C SER A 257 6.64 -19.47 -16.45
N PHE A 258 6.15 -18.31 -15.98
CA PHE A 258 4.92 -18.20 -15.19
C PHE A 258 3.67 -18.70 -15.94
N VAL A 259 3.68 -18.68 -17.29
CA VAL A 259 2.59 -19.24 -18.12
C VAL A 259 2.49 -20.77 -17.93
N LYS A 260 3.58 -21.43 -17.56
CA LYS A 260 3.59 -22.87 -17.22
C LYS A 260 3.38 -23.14 -15.72
N GLY A 261 3.07 -22.12 -14.94
CA GLY A 261 2.79 -22.22 -13.49
C GLY A 261 4.03 -22.28 -12.58
N GLY A 262 5.23 -22.49 -13.13
CA GLY A 262 6.54 -22.40 -12.45
C GLY A 262 6.59 -23.06 -11.06
N VAL A 263 7.12 -22.35 -10.05
CA VAL A 263 7.40 -22.88 -8.70
C VAL A 263 6.15 -23.44 -8.01
N VAL A 264 4.98 -22.81 -8.18
CA VAL A 264 3.75 -23.31 -7.55
C VAL A 264 3.34 -24.68 -8.10
N VAL A 265 3.58 -24.94 -9.38
CA VAL A 265 3.30 -26.26 -9.96
C VAL A 265 4.27 -27.31 -9.42
N GLU A 266 5.53 -26.95 -9.19
CA GLU A 266 6.50 -27.84 -8.55
C GLU A 266 6.10 -28.15 -7.09
N GLU A 267 5.74 -27.13 -6.31
CA GLU A 267 5.26 -27.30 -4.93
C GLU A 267 3.96 -28.11 -4.85
N LEU A 268 3.03 -27.91 -5.79
CA LEU A 268 1.80 -28.71 -5.86
C LEU A 268 2.09 -30.19 -6.16
N LYS A 269 3.05 -30.49 -7.04
CA LYS A 269 3.50 -31.86 -7.31
C LYS A 269 4.20 -32.50 -6.10
N LEU A 270 5.05 -31.73 -5.42
CA LEU A 270 5.69 -32.19 -4.18
C LEU A 270 4.66 -32.45 -3.07
N ALA A 271 3.55 -31.70 -3.05
CA ALA A 271 2.44 -31.93 -2.13
C ALA A 271 1.59 -33.15 -2.52
N GLU A 272 1.37 -33.37 -3.82
CA GLU A 272 0.72 -34.56 -4.39
C GLU A 272 1.45 -35.84 -3.95
N ASP A 273 2.78 -35.87 -4.05
CA ASP A 273 3.62 -37.01 -3.63
C ASP A 273 3.50 -37.33 -2.12
N LYS A 274 3.17 -36.33 -1.30
CA LYS A 274 3.00 -36.49 0.16
C LYS A 274 1.58 -36.91 0.56
N ILE A 275 0.59 -36.58 -0.25
CA ILE A 275 -0.83 -36.79 0.04
C ILE A 275 -1.31 -37.92 -0.87
N TYR A 276 -0.91 -39.16 -0.52
CA TYR A 276 -1.27 -40.45 -1.13
C TYR A 276 -2.27 -40.38 -2.31
N GLY A 277 -1.75 -40.66 -3.51
CA GLY A 277 -2.43 -40.58 -4.80
C GLY A 277 -3.77 -41.31 -4.90
N GLY A 278 -4.84 -40.52 -5.03
CA GLY A 278 -6.11 -40.99 -5.57
C GLY A 278 -5.94 -41.34 -7.04
N ARG A 279 -6.50 -42.48 -7.46
CA ARG A 279 -6.49 -42.87 -8.88
C ARG A 279 -7.32 -41.88 -9.70
N TYR A 280 -6.68 -41.23 -10.67
CA TYR A 280 -7.23 -40.38 -11.73
C TYR A 280 -8.00 -39.13 -11.26
N TYR A 281 -7.57 -37.95 -11.74
CA TYR A 281 -8.17 -36.63 -11.48
C TYR A 281 -8.13 -36.20 -10.00
N ASP A 282 -6.94 -36.14 -9.43
CA ASP A 282 -6.78 -35.60 -8.09
C ASP A 282 -6.81 -34.05 -8.07
N PHE A 283 -6.91 -33.48 -6.88
CA PHE A 283 -6.99 -32.03 -6.70
C PHE A 283 -5.73 -31.30 -7.19
N PHE A 284 -4.54 -31.90 -7.05
CA PHE A 284 -3.27 -31.26 -7.40
C PHE A 284 -3.08 -31.19 -8.91
N GLU A 285 -3.46 -32.25 -9.63
CA GLU A 285 -3.51 -32.29 -11.08
C GLU A 285 -4.51 -31.24 -11.61
N MET A 286 -5.72 -31.18 -11.04
CA MET A 286 -6.71 -30.17 -11.40
C MET A 286 -6.24 -28.74 -11.07
N ALA A 287 -5.68 -28.49 -9.89
CA ALA A 287 -5.19 -27.18 -9.47
C ALA A 287 -4.05 -26.69 -10.37
N THR A 288 -3.15 -27.60 -10.76
CA THR A 288 -2.06 -27.35 -11.71
C THR A 288 -2.62 -26.99 -13.08
N HIS A 289 -3.57 -27.78 -13.60
CA HIS A 289 -4.18 -27.54 -14.90
C HIS A 289 -4.98 -26.23 -14.96
N TYR A 290 -5.71 -25.90 -13.89
CA TYR A 290 -6.59 -24.74 -13.82
C TYR A 290 -5.95 -23.53 -13.10
N ILE A 291 -4.64 -23.51 -12.89
CA ILE A 291 -3.96 -22.47 -12.11
C ILE A 291 -4.30 -21.05 -12.61
N HIS A 292 -4.31 -20.85 -13.94
CA HIS A 292 -4.66 -19.56 -14.56
C HIS A 292 -6.10 -19.14 -14.29
N VAL A 293 -7.03 -20.09 -14.28
CA VAL A 293 -8.45 -19.86 -13.99
C VAL A 293 -8.65 -19.57 -12.50
N ILE A 294 -7.95 -20.27 -11.62
CA ILE A 294 -7.97 -20.01 -10.17
C ILE A 294 -7.50 -18.58 -9.89
N TYR A 295 -6.37 -18.17 -10.45
CA TYR A 295 -5.89 -16.78 -10.32
C TYR A 295 -6.85 -15.77 -10.95
N LEU A 296 -7.53 -16.12 -12.03
CA LEU A 296 -8.51 -15.22 -12.67
C LEU A 296 -9.72 -15.01 -11.76
N ILE A 297 -10.29 -16.09 -11.22
CA ILE A 297 -11.39 -16.03 -10.27
C ILE A 297 -10.97 -15.25 -9.02
N GLY A 298 -9.79 -15.53 -8.47
CA GLY A 298 -9.23 -14.79 -7.34
C GLY A 298 -9.05 -13.30 -7.63
N THR A 299 -8.60 -12.95 -8.84
CA THR A 299 -8.47 -11.54 -9.28
C THR A 299 -9.82 -10.85 -9.33
N LEU A 300 -10.86 -11.51 -9.85
CA LEU A 300 -12.22 -10.97 -9.88
C LEU A 300 -12.80 -10.80 -8.47
N GLU A 301 -12.61 -11.79 -7.60
CA GLU A 301 -13.03 -11.69 -6.19
C GLU A 301 -12.34 -10.52 -5.47
N MET A 302 -11.03 -10.40 -5.64
CA MET A 302 -10.26 -9.31 -5.06
C MET A 302 -10.66 -7.95 -5.64
N LEU A 303 -11.06 -7.87 -6.92
CA LEU A 303 -11.56 -6.63 -7.51
C LEU A 303 -12.90 -6.22 -6.89
N ILE A 304 -13.82 -7.17 -6.68
CA ILE A 304 -15.08 -6.95 -5.96
C ILE A 304 -14.80 -6.48 -4.53
N LYS A 305 -13.84 -7.10 -3.85
CA LYS A 305 -13.42 -6.73 -2.51
C LYS A 305 -12.78 -5.33 -2.46
N ALA A 306 -11.96 -4.98 -3.44
CA ALA A 306 -11.32 -3.67 -3.57
C ALA A 306 -12.33 -2.53 -3.80
N CYS A 307 -13.39 -2.78 -4.57
CA CYS A 307 -14.52 -1.86 -4.68
C CYS A 307 -15.34 -1.80 -3.38
N GLY A 308 -15.35 -2.90 -2.62
CA GLY A 308 -16.11 -3.10 -1.40
C GLY A 308 -17.40 -3.88 -1.69
N TYR A 309 -17.62 -5.01 -1.02
CA TYR A 309 -18.75 -5.91 -1.32
C TYR A 309 -20.12 -5.21 -1.32
N ALA A 310 -20.35 -4.25 -0.42
CA ALA A 310 -21.59 -3.47 -0.36
C ALA A 310 -21.74 -2.46 -1.51
N ILE A 311 -20.63 -2.02 -2.10
CA ILE A 311 -20.57 -1.00 -3.16
C ILE A 311 -20.59 -1.64 -4.55
N SER A 312 -20.01 -2.83 -4.69
CA SER A 312 -19.88 -3.57 -5.95
C SER A 312 -21.20 -3.78 -6.72
N PRO A 313 -22.37 -4.05 -6.10
CA PRO A 313 -23.64 -4.13 -6.82
C PRO A 313 -24.02 -2.82 -7.53
N PHE A 314 -23.73 -1.66 -6.93
CA PHE A 314 -23.97 -0.36 -7.55
C PHE A 314 -23.00 -0.12 -8.70
N VAL A 315 -21.71 -0.44 -8.52
CA VAL A 315 -20.73 -0.35 -9.62
C VAL A 315 -21.16 -1.23 -10.81
N ALA A 316 -21.58 -2.47 -10.56
CA ALA A 316 -22.09 -3.37 -11.58
C ALA A 316 -23.34 -2.81 -12.28
N ALA A 317 -24.34 -2.34 -11.53
CA ALA A 317 -25.53 -1.70 -12.09
C ALA A 317 -25.19 -0.49 -12.97
N GLY A 318 -24.17 0.28 -12.58
CA GLY A 318 -23.67 1.44 -13.33
C GLY A 318 -22.97 1.07 -14.62
N LEU A 319 -22.17 0.00 -14.63
CA LEU A 319 -21.52 -0.51 -15.85
C LEU A 319 -22.54 -0.89 -16.94
N PHE A 320 -23.76 -1.28 -16.56
CA PHE A 320 -24.86 -1.61 -17.47
C PHE A 320 -25.88 -0.47 -17.67
N ALA A 321 -25.60 0.75 -17.19
CA ALA A 321 -26.52 1.87 -17.26
C ALA A 321 -26.57 2.61 -18.63
N GLY A 322 -25.91 2.08 -19.67
CA GLY A 322 -25.91 2.66 -21.02
C GLY A 322 -25.28 4.05 -21.05
N GLU A 323 -25.92 5.01 -21.74
CA GLU A 323 -25.43 6.39 -21.86
C GLU A 323 -25.36 7.15 -20.53
N ARG A 324 -26.09 6.69 -19.50
CA ARG A 324 -26.00 7.26 -18.15
C ARG A 324 -24.67 6.93 -17.47
N ALA A 325 -23.93 5.94 -17.97
CA ALA A 325 -22.59 5.57 -17.54
C ALA A 325 -21.49 6.41 -18.22
N GLY A 326 -21.81 7.64 -18.62
CA GLY A 326 -20.94 8.52 -19.41
C GLY A 326 -21.11 8.27 -20.91
N LYS A 327 -20.67 9.23 -21.75
CA LYS A 327 -20.65 9.02 -23.19
C LYS A 327 -19.58 7.96 -23.51
N GLY A 328 -19.57 7.47 -24.76
CA GLY A 328 -18.67 6.38 -25.16
C GLY A 328 -17.19 6.65 -24.87
N CYS A 329 -16.75 7.92 -24.84
CA CYS A 329 -15.36 8.27 -24.57
C CYS A 329 -15.00 8.17 -23.08
N GLU A 330 -15.81 8.75 -22.20
CA GLU A 330 -15.63 8.77 -20.73
C GLU A 330 -15.66 7.34 -20.18
N ARG A 331 -16.61 6.53 -20.65
CA ARG A 331 -16.69 5.12 -20.31
C ARG A 331 -15.46 4.35 -20.79
N SER A 332 -15.05 4.57 -22.05
CA SER A 332 -13.82 3.95 -22.58
C SER A 332 -12.59 4.35 -21.79
N TYR A 333 -12.51 5.60 -21.32
CA TYR A 333 -11.40 6.11 -20.52
C TYR A 333 -11.21 5.32 -19.22
N LEU A 334 -12.27 5.22 -18.43
CA LEU A 334 -12.23 4.48 -17.16
C LEU A 334 -12.03 2.98 -17.37
N LEU A 335 -12.68 2.37 -18.37
CA LEU A 335 -12.53 0.94 -18.64
C LEU A 335 -11.13 0.58 -19.14
N THR A 336 -10.50 1.42 -19.96
CA THR A 336 -9.10 1.20 -20.36
C THR A 336 -8.18 1.17 -19.13
N ILE A 337 -8.37 2.09 -18.18
CA ILE A 337 -7.59 2.11 -16.94
C ILE A 337 -7.85 0.84 -16.12
N ALA A 338 -9.12 0.49 -15.90
CA ALA A 338 -9.49 -0.70 -15.13
C ALA A 338 -8.91 -1.98 -15.74
N VAL A 339 -9.07 -2.18 -17.05
CA VAL A 339 -8.55 -3.35 -17.77
C VAL A 339 -7.03 -3.41 -17.70
N LEU A 340 -6.32 -2.30 -17.94
CA LEU A 340 -4.87 -2.27 -17.85
C LEU A 340 -4.39 -2.71 -16.47
N PHE A 341 -4.94 -2.12 -15.39
CA PHE A 341 -4.52 -2.48 -14.04
C PHE A 341 -4.94 -3.88 -13.60
N VAL A 342 -6.09 -4.40 -14.06
CA VAL A 342 -6.48 -5.80 -13.83
C VAL A 342 -5.49 -6.74 -14.51
N LEU A 343 -5.15 -6.50 -15.79
CA LEU A 343 -4.23 -7.33 -16.54
C LEU A 343 -2.82 -7.30 -15.95
N THR A 344 -2.28 -6.12 -15.64
CA THR A 344 -0.93 -6.03 -15.04
C THR A 344 -0.88 -6.68 -13.66
N THR A 345 -1.96 -6.56 -12.87
CA THR A 345 -2.03 -7.18 -11.55
C THR A 345 -2.17 -8.70 -11.64
N TYR A 346 -2.97 -9.20 -12.58
CA TYR A 346 -3.12 -10.62 -12.84
C TYR A 346 -1.78 -11.27 -13.21
N VAL A 347 -1.04 -10.67 -14.15
CA VAL A 347 0.31 -11.13 -14.51
C VAL A 347 1.27 -11.05 -13.33
N PHE A 348 1.21 -9.97 -12.55
CA PHE A 348 2.04 -9.82 -11.35
C PHE A 348 1.76 -10.91 -10.32
N MET A 349 0.49 -11.26 -10.07
CA MET A 349 0.10 -12.32 -9.13
C MET A 349 0.55 -13.70 -9.62
N LEU A 350 0.41 -14.00 -10.92
CA LEU A 350 0.90 -15.25 -11.50
C LEU A 350 2.42 -15.41 -11.36
N LYS A 351 3.18 -14.33 -11.54
CA LYS A 351 4.65 -14.36 -11.45
C LYS A 351 5.15 -14.49 -10.01
N ASN A 352 4.52 -13.79 -9.06
CA ASN A 352 5.01 -13.73 -7.69
C ASN A 352 4.31 -14.73 -6.75
N TYR A 353 3.33 -15.48 -7.27
CA TYR A 353 2.61 -16.53 -6.53
C TYR A 353 1.91 -16.05 -5.25
N PHE A 354 1.54 -14.76 -5.20
CA PHE A 354 0.80 -14.19 -4.09
C PHE A 354 -0.29 -13.25 -4.57
N ALA A 355 -1.37 -13.18 -3.80
CA ALA A 355 -2.59 -12.45 -4.12
C ALA A 355 -2.96 -11.52 -2.97
N GLU A 356 -2.97 -10.22 -3.24
CA GLU A 356 -3.43 -9.22 -2.27
C GLU A 356 -4.37 -8.22 -2.93
N THR A 357 -5.45 -7.88 -2.22
CA THR A 357 -6.49 -6.97 -2.69
C THR A 357 -5.97 -5.57 -3.03
N ARG A 358 -4.92 -5.09 -2.34
CA ARG A 358 -4.39 -3.74 -2.51
C ARG A 358 -3.84 -3.44 -3.92
N TYR A 359 -3.38 -4.45 -4.66
CA TYR A 359 -2.88 -4.25 -6.03
C TYR A 359 -3.98 -3.90 -7.02
N LEU A 360 -5.24 -4.26 -6.73
CA LEU A 360 -6.40 -3.94 -7.58
C LEU A 360 -7.07 -2.62 -7.21
N LEU A 361 -6.59 -1.89 -6.19
CA LEU A 361 -7.16 -0.59 -5.81
C LEU A 361 -7.16 0.43 -6.97
N PRO A 362 -6.12 0.56 -7.83
CA PRO A 362 -6.19 1.43 -8.99
C PRO A 362 -7.30 1.06 -9.98
N ALA A 363 -7.51 -0.25 -10.21
CA ALA A 363 -8.61 -0.72 -11.04
C ALA A 363 -9.97 -0.41 -10.40
N ALA A 364 -10.11 -0.65 -9.09
CA ALA A 364 -11.31 -0.29 -8.34
C ALA A 364 -11.59 1.22 -8.41
N LEU A 365 -10.57 2.07 -8.32
CA LEU A 365 -10.73 3.53 -8.46
C LEU A 365 -11.19 3.96 -9.84
N ALA A 366 -10.83 3.22 -10.90
CA ALA A 366 -11.38 3.47 -12.23
C ALA A 366 -12.84 2.98 -12.36
N LEU A 367 -13.27 2.01 -11.55
CA LEU A 367 -14.63 1.45 -11.59
C LEU A 367 -15.62 2.15 -10.65
N LEU A 368 -15.17 2.67 -9.50
CA LEU A 368 -16.01 3.38 -8.52
C LEU A 368 -16.84 4.54 -9.10
N PRO A 369 -16.39 5.30 -10.12
CA PRO A 369 -17.22 6.33 -10.76
C PRO A 369 -18.56 5.81 -11.29
N PHE A 370 -18.62 4.55 -11.74
CA PHE A 370 -19.87 3.92 -12.19
C PHE A 370 -20.88 3.68 -11.06
N GLY A 371 -20.43 3.72 -9.79
CA GLY A 371 -21.32 3.59 -8.63
C GLY A 371 -22.39 4.68 -8.55
N GLY A 372 -22.11 5.90 -9.05
CA GLY A 372 -23.10 6.99 -9.09
C GLY A 372 -24.31 6.65 -9.98
N PRO A 373 -24.10 6.41 -11.29
CA PRO A 373 -25.18 5.97 -12.20
C PRO A 373 -25.88 4.69 -11.73
N GLY A 374 -25.12 3.77 -11.13
CA GLY A 374 -25.67 2.54 -10.55
C GLY A 374 -26.59 2.77 -9.37
N TYR A 375 -26.23 3.66 -8.45
CA TYR A 375 -27.10 4.08 -7.34
C TYR A 375 -28.40 4.65 -7.87
N GLN A 376 -28.35 5.56 -8.85
CA GLN A 376 -29.57 6.11 -9.45
C GLN A 376 -30.45 5.03 -10.07
N ARG A 377 -29.87 4.04 -10.75
CA ARG A 377 -30.64 2.93 -11.35
C ARG A 377 -31.34 2.08 -10.28
N VAL A 378 -30.65 1.77 -9.18
CA VAL A 378 -31.23 1.06 -8.04
C VAL A 378 -32.32 1.90 -7.38
N GLU A 379 -32.07 3.19 -7.20
CA GLU A 379 -33.03 4.15 -6.65
C GLU A 379 -34.33 4.19 -7.47
N GLU A 380 -34.23 4.34 -8.79
CA GLU A 380 -35.37 4.33 -9.71
C GLU A 380 -36.15 3.01 -9.65
N TYR A 381 -35.44 1.87 -9.59
CA TYR A 381 -36.05 0.55 -9.48
C TYR A 381 -36.84 0.40 -8.18
N LEU A 382 -36.23 0.77 -7.04
CA LEU A 382 -36.85 0.64 -5.72
C LEU A 382 -38.04 1.59 -5.54
N LYS A 383 -37.94 2.83 -6.04
CA LYS A 383 -39.07 3.76 -6.11
C LYS A 383 -40.23 3.17 -6.90
N LYS A 384 -39.96 2.63 -8.08
CA LYS A 384 -41.00 2.05 -8.95
C LYS A 384 -41.62 0.78 -8.37
N ARG A 385 -40.82 -0.07 -7.73
CA ARG A 385 -41.27 -1.39 -7.24
C ARG A 385 -41.93 -1.34 -5.86
N PHE A 386 -41.44 -0.47 -4.97
CA PHE A 386 -41.81 -0.46 -3.56
C PHE A 386 -42.29 0.92 -3.06
N SER A 387 -42.37 1.93 -3.94
CA SER A 387 -42.81 3.29 -3.58
C SER A 387 -42.01 3.92 -2.43
N LEU A 388 -40.74 3.53 -2.28
CA LEU A 388 -39.85 4.06 -1.25
C LEU A 388 -39.45 5.52 -1.56
N SER A 389 -39.33 6.33 -0.53
CA SER A 389 -38.81 7.70 -0.66
C SER A 389 -37.29 7.70 -0.91
N GLU A 390 -36.78 8.81 -1.48
CA GLU A 390 -35.34 9.01 -1.70
C GLU A 390 -34.54 8.87 -0.40
N ALA A 391 -35.03 9.48 0.67
CA ALA A 391 -34.40 9.43 1.98
C ALA A 391 -34.34 8.00 2.55
N ALA A 392 -35.38 7.18 2.34
CA ALA A 392 -35.40 5.80 2.78
C ALA A 392 -34.35 4.97 2.04
N ILE A 393 -34.25 5.11 0.71
CA ILE A 393 -33.26 4.40 -0.11
C ILE A 393 -31.84 4.84 0.28
N ALA A 394 -31.59 6.15 0.38
CA ALA A 394 -30.30 6.69 0.77
C ALA A 394 -29.88 6.18 2.17
N SER A 395 -30.81 6.14 3.12
CA SER A 395 -30.56 5.62 4.48
C SER A 395 -30.23 4.13 4.45
N MET A 396 -30.96 3.33 3.67
CA MET A 396 -30.70 1.91 3.52
C MET A 396 -29.32 1.63 2.92
N VAL A 397 -28.93 2.37 1.87
CA VAL A 397 -27.60 2.26 1.27
C VAL A 397 -26.52 2.70 2.25
N ALA A 398 -26.73 3.80 2.97
CA ALA A 398 -25.80 4.27 4.00
C ALA A 398 -25.61 3.22 5.11
N LEU A 399 -26.69 2.61 5.60
CA LEU A 399 -26.65 1.54 6.60
C LEU A 399 -25.92 0.29 6.09
N LEU A 400 -26.15 -0.12 4.84
CA LEU A 400 -25.46 -1.25 4.22
C LEU A 400 -23.94 -1.02 4.16
N VAL A 401 -23.52 0.14 3.66
CA VAL A 401 -22.11 0.46 3.48
C VAL A 401 -21.43 0.74 4.82
N LEU A 402 -22.07 1.45 5.75
CA LEU A 402 -21.58 1.64 7.12
C LEU A 402 -21.49 0.30 7.86
N GLY A 403 -22.48 -0.58 7.72
CA GLY A 403 -22.48 -1.92 8.30
C GLY A 403 -21.30 -2.75 7.81
N ALA A 404 -20.98 -2.69 6.51
CA ALA A 404 -19.81 -3.36 5.94
C ALA A 404 -18.48 -2.76 6.47
N ALA A 405 -18.40 -1.43 6.62
CA ALA A 405 -17.23 -0.78 7.22
C ALA A 405 -17.05 -1.18 8.70
N VAL A 406 -18.13 -1.18 9.49
CA VAL A 406 -18.13 -1.61 10.90
C VAL A 406 -17.78 -3.09 11.02
N TYR A 407 -18.30 -3.95 10.14
CA TYR A 407 -17.94 -5.37 10.11
C TYR A 407 -16.43 -5.55 9.88
N LYS A 408 -15.85 -4.80 8.93
CA LYS A 408 -14.41 -4.82 8.66
C LYS A 408 -13.59 -4.34 9.86
N ILE A 409 -14.01 -3.25 10.50
CA ILE A 409 -13.41 -2.73 11.75
C ILE A 409 -13.42 -3.82 12.83
N ASN A 410 -14.55 -4.48 13.04
CA ASN A 410 -14.70 -5.54 14.05
C ASN A 410 -13.89 -6.79 13.72
N SER A 411 -13.85 -7.19 12.46
CA SER A 411 -12.99 -8.28 11.98
C SER A 411 -11.53 -7.97 12.30
N LYS A 412 -11.08 -6.74 12.02
CA LYS A 412 -9.73 -6.31 12.37
C LYS A 412 -9.51 -6.27 13.87
N ARG A 413 -10.47 -5.81 14.66
CA ARG A 413 -10.36 -5.84 16.13
C ARG A 413 -10.07 -7.24 16.68
N LYS A 414 -10.63 -8.29 16.05
CA LYS A 414 -10.31 -9.69 16.37
C LYS A 414 -8.86 -10.02 16.00
N ASP A 415 -8.38 -9.62 14.83
CA ASP A 415 -6.95 -9.75 14.48
C ASP A 415 -6.06 -9.01 15.49
N TYR A 416 -6.44 -7.80 15.91
CA TYR A 416 -5.76 -6.99 16.93
C TYR A 416 -5.63 -7.68 18.28
N SER A 417 -6.63 -8.47 18.68
CA SER A 417 -6.53 -9.27 19.89
C SER A 417 -5.35 -10.26 19.82
N THR A 418 -4.97 -10.68 18.62
CA THR A 418 -3.79 -11.52 18.34
C THR A 418 -2.47 -10.72 18.42
N TYR A 419 -2.49 -9.41 18.17
CA TYR A 419 -1.34 -8.51 18.36
C TYR A 419 -1.24 -7.91 19.77
N GLY A 420 -2.15 -8.28 20.68
CA GLY A 420 -2.18 -7.76 22.05
C GLY A 420 -0.83 -7.88 22.76
N ASN A 421 -0.17 -9.04 22.58
CA ASN A 421 1.18 -9.28 23.06
C ASN A 421 2.19 -8.23 22.59
N GLN A 422 2.15 -7.87 21.31
CA GLN A 422 3.09 -6.91 20.73
C GLN A 422 2.85 -5.50 21.27
N ILE A 423 1.60 -5.08 21.43
CA ILE A 423 1.26 -3.75 21.98
C ILE A 423 1.68 -3.65 23.45
N GLU A 424 1.38 -4.69 24.24
CA GLU A 424 1.78 -4.76 25.65
C GLU A 424 3.31 -4.77 25.79
N ALA A 425 4.02 -5.52 24.93
CA ALA A 425 5.48 -5.52 24.88
C ALA A 425 6.05 -4.15 24.50
N ILE A 426 5.50 -3.48 23.48
CA ILE A 426 5.93 -2.13 23.07
C ILE A 426 5.79 -1.15 24.23
N ARG A 427 4.65 -1.16 24.93
CA ARG A 427 4.40 -0.27 26.09
C ARG A 427 5.38 -0.57 27.22
N TRP A 428 5.53 -1.84 27.56
CA TRP A 428 6.42 -2.26 28.64
C TRP A 428 7.88 -1.89 28.36
N VAL A 429 8.38 -2.14 27.14
CA VAL A 429 9.75 -1.77 26.73
C VAL A 429 9.94 -0.27 26.80
N ARG A 430 8.96 0.52 26.35
CA ARG A 430 9.02 1.99 26.42
C ARG A 430 9.09 2.51 27.86
N GLU A 431 8.41 1.86 28.81
CA GLU A 431 8.33 2.29 30.21
C GLU A 431 9.49 1.75 31.08
N ASN A 432 9.99 0.55 30.78
CA ASN A 432 10.90 -0.19 31.68
C ASN A 432 12.33 -0.33 31.15
N VAL A 433 12.56 -0.19 29.84
CA VAL A 433 13.89 -0.29 29.24
C VAL A 433 14.46 1.11 29.02
N GLN A 434 15.66 1.36 29.54
CA GLN A 434 16.35 2.63 29.39
C GLN A 434 16.61 2.94 27.90
N ALA A 435 16.57 4.22 27.51
CA ALA A 435 16.77 4.62 26.12
C ALA A 435 18.16 4.26 25.57
N ALA A 436 19.17 4.21 26.44
CA ALA A 436 20.54 3.86 26.08
C ALA A 436 20.82 2.34 26.05
N ALA A 437 19.86 1.51 26.51
CA ALA A 437 20.06 0.08 26.56
C ALA A 437 20.15 -0.51 25.14
N ALA A 438 21.11 -1.39 24.92
CA ALA A 438 21.27 -2.10 23.65
C ALA A 438 20.33 -3.31 23.60
N ILE A 439 19.42 -3.31 22.62
CA ILE A 439 18.43 -4.38 22.46
C ILE A 439 18.79 -5.24 21.23
N ALA A 440 18.91 -6.54 21.39
CA ALA A 440 18.92 -7.48 20.27
C ALA A 440 17.53 -8.10 20.08
N THR A 441 17.10 -8.32 18.84
CA THR A 441 15.75 -8.88 18.59
C THR A 441 15.57 -9.54 17.23
N ASN A 442 14.75 -10.59 17.19
CA ASN A 442 14.17 -11.14 15.96
C ASN A 442 12.81 -10.50 15.60
N ALA A 443 12.33 -9.56 16.42
CA ALA A 443 11.05 -8.86 16.29
C ALA A 443 11.25 -7.33 16.30
N PRO A 444 11.90 -6.76 15.26
CA PRO A 444 12.34 -5.36 15.25
C PRO A 444 11.22 -4.33 15.39
N ALA A 445 9.98 -4.70 15.05
CA ALA A 445 8.81 -3.84 15.21
C ALA A 445 8.57 -3.39 16.66
N ILE A 446 8.96 -4.21 17.66
CA ILE A 446 8.75 -3.91 19.08
C ILE A 446 9.66 -2.77 19.56
N PRO A 447 11.00 -2.92 19.57
CA PRO A 447 11.87 -1.83 20.03
C PRO A 447 11.77 -0.61 19.13
N PHE A 448 11.54 -0.79 17.82
CA PHE A 448 11.31 0.31 16.91
C PHE A 448 10.10 1.17 17.33
N SER A 449 8.95 0.53 17.58
CA SER A 449 7.73 1.24 18.01
C SER A 449 7.87 1.79 19.44
N ALA A 450 8.71 1.17 20.27
CA ALA A 450 9.05 1.67 21.60
C ALA A 450 10.07 2.83 21.57
N GLU A 451 10.53 3.25 20.38
CA GLU A 451 11.56 4.28 20.22
C GLU A 451 12.86 3.92 20.96
N ARG A 452 13.32 2.69 20.75
CA ARG A 452 14.58 2.16 21.27
C ARG A 452 15.52 1.76 20.14
N SER A 453 16.81 1.94 20.37
CA SER A 453 17.86 1.40 19.49
C SER A 453 17.87 -0.12 19.60
N TYR A 454 18.07 -0.78 18.46
CA TYR A 454 18.13 -2.23 18.44
C TYR A 454 19.05 -2.76 17.34
N VAL A 455 19.49 -3.99 17.54
CA VAL A 455 20.20 -4.83 16.56
C VAL A 455 19.23 -5.92 16.12
N LYS A 456 18.93 -5.95 14.82
CA LYS A 456 18.13 -7.03 14.22
C LYS A 456 18.98 -8.29 14.14
N VAL A 457 18.38 -9.41 14.50
CA VAL A 457 18.98 -10.75 14.47
C VAL A 457 18.05 -11.64 13.64
N ASP A 458 18.59 -12.41 12.70
CA ASP A 458 17.81 -13.27 11.79
C ASP A 458 18.11 -14.73 12.16
N CYS A 459 17.31 -15.27 13.08
CA CYS A 459 17.54 -16.53 13.74
C CYS A 459 16.21 -17.30 13.91
N SER A 460 16.33 -18.63 13.96
CA SER A 460 15.21 -19.55 14.10
C SER A 460 14.95 -19.96 15.55
N ASP A 461 16.01 -20.11 16.35
CA ASP A 461 15.96 -20.41 17.79
C ASP A 461 16.75 -19.38 18.61
N LEU A 462 16.52 -19.36 19.93
CA LEU A 462 17.12 -18.36 20.82
C LEU A 462 18.64 -18.47 20.94
N ASP A 463 19.21 -19.67 20.86
CA ASP A 463 20.66 -19.87 21.02
C ASP A 463 21.40 -19.31 19.79
N GLU A 464 20.91 -19.62 18.59
CA GLU A 464 21.37 -19.01 17.33
C GLU A 464 21.25 -17.49 17.38
N CYS A 465 20.14 -16.97 17.92
CA CYS A 465 19.97 -15.54 18.09
C CYS A 465 21.02 -14.91 19.01
N MET A 466 21.34 -15.55 20.13
CA MET A 466 22.30 -15.04 21.11
C MET A 466 23.73 -15.08 20.55
N GLU A 467 24.07 -16.12 19.79
CA GLU A 467 25.36 -16.23 19.09
C GLU A 467 25.52 -15.16 18.01
N GLU A 468 24.52 -14.98 17.14
CA GLU A 468 24.57 -13.96 16.09
C GLU A 468 24.67 -12.55 16.71
N ALA A 469 23.95 -12.31 17.79
CA ALA A 469 23.99 -11.03 18.49
C ALA A 469 25.36 -10.80 19.17
N ALA A 470 25.96 -11.83 19.76
CA ALA A 470 27.32 -11.77 20.31
C ALA A 470 28.38 -11.54 19.22
N GLY A 471 28.22 -12.17 18.05
CA GLY A 471 29.11 -12.01 16.89
C GLY A 471 29.15 -10.58 16.31
N LYS A 472 28.12 -9.76 16.56
CA LYS A 472 28.06 -8.35 16.16
C LYS A 472 28.87 -7.41 17.06
N GLY A 473 29.56 -7.93 18.08
CA GLY A 473 30.53 -7.19 18.90
C GLY A 473 29.93 -6.05 19.73
N THR A 474 28.61 -5.99 19.86
CA THR A 474 27.90 -4.96 20.62
C THR A 474 27.49 -5.55 21.96
N ARG A 475 27.75 -4.85 23.07
CA ARG A 475 27.20 -5.25 24.38
C ARG A 475 25.68 -5.17 24.29
N ILE A 476 25.00 -6.27 24.61
CA ILE A 476 23.53 -6.37 24.60
C ILE A 476 23.06 -6.38 26.05
N ASP A 477 22.12 -5.51 26.38
CA ASP A 477 21.52 -5.43 27.71
C ASP A 477 20.19 -6.20 27.75
N TYR A 478 19.42 -6.15 26.66
CA TYR A 478 18.14 -6.86 26.54
C TYR A 478 18.05 -7.65 25.23
N PHE A 479 17.40 -8.81 25.31
CA PHE A 479 17.01 -9.61 24.15
C PHE A 479 15.47 -9.69 24.08
N ILE A 480 14.88 -9.23 22.96
CA ILE A 480 13.44 -9.36 22.71
C ILE A 480 13.24 -10.49 21.69
N TYR A 481 12.71 -11.62 22.16
CA TYR A 481 12.50 -12.80 21.35
C TYR A 481 11.01 -13.04 21.13
N LYS A 482 10.61 -13.19 19.86
CA LYS A 482 9.26 -13.60 19.47
C LYS A 482 9.33 -15.01 18.90
N THR A 483 8.54 -15.92 19.47
CA THR A 483 8.45 -17.32 19.07
C THR A 483 7.00 -17.72 18.72
N PRO A 484 6.78 -18.70 17.82
CA PRO A 484 5.50 -19.37 17.67
C PRO A 484 4.98 -19.93 19.02
N GLU A 485 3.66 -20.05 19.15
CA GLU A 485 2.99 -20.52 20.38
C GLU A 485 3.51 -21.89 20.85
N GLY A 486 3.87 -22.03 22.13
CA GLY A 486 4.22 -23.32 22.75
C GLY A 486 5.70 -23.55 23.10
N GLU A 487 6.61 -22.65 22.73
CA GLU A 487 8.02 -22.75 23.12
C GLU A 487 8.24 -22.14 24.52
N LYS A 488 8.37 -23.00 25.54
CA LYS A 488 8.65 -22.55 26.91
C LYS A 488 10.13 -22.29 27.11
N LEU A 489 10.49 -21.02 27.25
CA LEU A 489 11.85 -20.62 27.65
C LEU A 489 11.99 -20.59 29.17
N ALA A 490 12.98 -21.31 29.70
CA ALA A 490 13.37 -21.24 31.09
C ALA A 490 14.52 -20.23 31.27
N ALA A 491 14.61 -19.61 32.45
CA ALA A 491 15.75 -18.75 32.77
C ALA A 491 17.05 -19.57 32.80
N THR A 492 18.14 -19.00 32.28
CA THR A 492 19.47 -19.62 32.27
C THR A 492 20.49 -18.67 32.92
N PRO A 493 21.71 -19.13 33.26
CA PRO A 493 22.75 -18.22 33.77
C PRO A 493 23.10 -17.08 32.80
N SER A 494 22.85 -17.27 31.50
CA SER A 494 23.16 -16.30 30.44
C SER A 494 22.13 -15.17 30.33
N TYR A 495 20.89 -15.38 30.79
CA TYR A 495 19.82 -14.38 30.71
C TYR A 495 18.71 -14.58 31.76
N ALA A 496 18.15 -13.47 32.24
CA ALA A 496 16.98 -13.46 33.11
C ALA A 496 15.72 -13.07 32.34
N VAL A 497 14.67 -13.89 32.43
CA VAL A 497 13.35 -13.54 31.86
C VAL A 497 12.72 -12.43 32.70
N ARG A 498 12.63 -11.21 32.15
CA ARG A 498 12.02 -10.07 32.84
C ARG A 498 10.52 -9.99 32.65
N LYS A 499 10.06 -10.30 31.44
CA LYS A 499 8.64 -10.26 31.12
C LYS A 499 8.32 -11.24 30.01
N VAL A 500 7.16 -11.88 30.13
CA VAL A 500 6.58 -12.73 29.09
C VAL A 500 5.18 -12.21 28.79
N PHE A 501 4.86 -12.10 27.51
CA PHE A 501 3.53 -11.75 27.02
C PHE A 501 2.93 -12.99 26.37
N LEU A 502 1.87 -13.53 26.97
CA LEU A 502 1.21 -14.79 26.60
C LEU A 502 -0.26 -14.54 26.21
N ARG A 503 -0.51 -14.09 24.98
CA ARG A 503 -1.84 -13.92 24.37
C ARG A 503 -1.76 -14.13 22.86
N GLY A 504 -2.51 -15.10 22.37
CA GLY A 504 -2.65 -15.39 20.94
C GLY A 504 -1.52 -16.26 20.38
N ARG A 505 -1.33 -16.23 19.07
CA ARG A 505 -0.51 -17.20 18.31
C ARG A 505 1.02 -17.04 18.40
N SER A 506 1.51 -16.09 19.20
CA SER A 506 2.95 -15.85 19.32
C SER A 506 3.29 -15.33 20.70
N GLU A 507 4.32 -15.88 21.32
CA GLU A 507 4.80 -15.48 22.63
C GLU A 507 5.95 -14.48 22.46
N ILE A 508 6.00 -13.47 23.34
CA ILE A 508 7.08 -12.47 23.33
C ILE A 508 7.77 -12.49 24.68
N TYR A 509 9.08 -12.72 24.64
CA TYR A 509 9.97 -12.76 25.79
C TYR A 509 10.86 -11.53 25.78
N VAL A 510 10.92 -10.84 26.92
CA VAL A 510 11.92 -9.80 27.17
C VAL A 510 12.91 -10.34 28.19
N LEU A 511 14.11 -10.60 27.71
CA LEU A 511 15.21 -11.19 28.46
C LEU A 511 16.21 -10.08 28.78
N GLU A 512 16.70 -10.03 30.01
CA GLU A 512 17.85 -9.22 30.39
C GLU A 512 19.09 -10.09 30.33
N VAL A 513 20.07 -9.69 29.52
CA VAL A 513 21.30 -10.46 29.35
C VAL A 513 22.17 -10.20 30.58
N ALA A 514 22.62 -11.28 31.23
CA ALA A 514 23.52 -11.14 32.36
C ALA A 514 24.79 -10.43 31.87
N ALA A 515 25.19 -9.33 32.55
CA ALA A 515 26.46 -8.69 32.24
C ALA A 515 27.54 -9.77 32.29
N GLN A 516 28.26 -10.00 31.18
CA GLN A 516 29.40 -10.90 31.18
C GLN A 516 30.43 -10.36 32.17
N GLY A 517 30.33 -10.82 33.41
CA GLY A 517 31.29 -10.57 34.47
C GLY A 517 32.51 -11.43 34.19
N ALA A 518 33.61 -10.76 33.86
CA ALA A 518 34.98 -11.09 34.22
C ALA A 518 35.18 -12.35 35.12
N THR A 519 35.11 -13.55 34.54
CA THR A 519 35.57 -14.84 35.08
C THR A 519 35.51 -15.81 33.89
N SER A 520 36.56 -16.43 33.35
CA SER A 520 37.87 -16.85 33.86
C SER A 520 38.87 -16.95 32.69
N ARG A 521 39.86 -16.06 32.63
CA ARG A 521 41.20 -16.41 32.13
C ARG A 521 42.08 -16.68 33.34
N GLN A 522 41.82 -17.80 34.04
CA GLN A 522 42.85 -18.42 34.87
C GLN A 522 43.61 -19.36 33.94
N GLY A 523 44.87 -19.03 33.72
CA GLY A 523 45.78 -19.85 32.94
C GLY A 523 45.95 -21.21 33.60
N SER A 524 45.66 -22.26 32.84
CA SER A 524 46.19 -23.59 33.08
C SER A 524 47.67 -23.60 32.68
N SER A 525 48.54 -23.11 33.56
CA SER A 525 49.94 -23.51 33.60
C SER A 525 50.06 -24.71 34.54
N ASP A 526 49.69 -25.90 34.04
CA ASP A 526 50.13 -27.15 34.64
C ASP A 526 51.35 -27.64 33.85
N GLN A 527 52.53 -27.26 34.35
CA GLN A 527 53.77 -28.00 34.09
C GLN A 527 53.76 -29.22 35.02
N GLY A 528 53.47 -30.40 34.45
CA GLY A 528 53.82 -31.68 35.04
C GLY A 528 55.16 -32.15 34.48
N SER A 529 56.21 -32.06 35.29
CA SER A 529 57.50 -32.75 35.13
C SER A 529 57.49 -34.11 35.85
N SER A 530 58.40 -35.00 35.46
CA SER A 530 58.77 -36.36 35.95
C SER A 530 58.01 -37.50 35.23
N ASP A 531 58.65 -38.49 34.59
CA ASP A 531 60.03 -38.95 34.46
C ASP A 531 60.22 -39.66 33.10
#